data_AF-A0A3A6MWD6-F1
#
_entry.id   AF-A0A3A6MWD6-F1
#
_cell.length_a   1.000
_cell.length_b   1.000
_cell.length_c   1.000
_cell.angle_alpha   90.00
_cell.angle_beta   90.00
_cell.angle_gamma   90.00
#
_symmetry.space_group_name_H-M   'P 1'
#
loop_
_entity.id
_entity.type
_entity.pdbx_description
1 polymer ?
#
loop_
_entity_poly.entity_id
_entity_poly.type
_entity_poly.pdbx_seq_one_letter_code
_entity_poly.pdbx_strand_id
1 'polypeptide(L)'
;MASETTKVGRRGTIVIPASLRRQYCMDEGSLIVAEPTPEGILLRPAVALPVETYSPIQKAEFLLNNAVSDDDMRWAEEEIRKMGLDPNAVRSDAKE
;
A
#
# COMPACT_ATOMS: atom_id res chain seq x y z
N MET A 1 -17.13 15.68 24.02
CA MET A 1 -15.68 15.71 23.78
C MET A 1 -15.18 17.10 24.09
N ALA A 2 -14.10 17.25 24.87
CA ALA A 2 -13.57 18.56 25.23
C ALA A 2 -12.71 19.08 24.06
N SER A 3 -13.09 20.23 23.51
CA SER A 3 -12.25 20.97 22.57
C SER A 3 -11.23 21.76 23.40
N GLU A 4 -9.94 21.50 23.19
CA GLU A 4 -8.85 22.20 23.85
C GLU A 4 -8.10 23.04 22.82
N THR A 5 -7.79 24.29 23.19
CA THR A 5 -7.01 25.18 22.33
C THR A 5 -5.53 24.85 22.47
N THR A 6 -4.82 24.67 21.36
CA THR A 6 -3.35 24.48 21.33
C THR A 6 -2.69 25.70 20.69
N LYS A 7 -1.41 25.93 21.01
CA LYS A 7 -0.64 27.05 20.47
C LYS A 7 0.23 26.57 19.31
N VAL A 8 0.38 27.43 18.31
CA VAL A 8 1.33 27.24 17.22
C VAL A 8 2.70 27.71 17.68
N GLY A 9 3.69 26.83 17.64
CA GLY A 9 5.08 27.17 17.94
C GLY A 9 5.74 28.01 16.85
N ARG A 10 6.96 28.50 17.11
CA ARG A 10 7.71 29.39 16.20
C ARG A 10 7.85 28.85 14.77
N ARG A 11 7.88 27.53 14.59
CA ARG A 11 8.07 26.86 13.29
C ARG A 11 6.78 26.22 12.74
N GLY A 12 5.61 26.63 13.23
CA GLY A 12 4.33 26.05 12.81
C GLY A 12 3.98 24.73 13.49
N THR A 13 4.79 24.26 14.45
CA THR A 13 4.51 23.02 15.19
C THR A 13 3.29 23.20 16.09
N ILE A 14 2.32 22.30 15.95
CA ILE A 14 1.18 22.16 16.87
C ILE A 14 1.34 20.88 17.68
N VAL A 15 1.00 20.94 18.96
CA VAL A 15 0.98 19.75 19.82
C VAL A 15 -0.45 19.22 19.87
N ILE A 16 -0.63 17.98 19.43
CA ILE A 16 -1.89 17.25 19.59
C ILE A 16 -1.94 16.69 21.03
N PRO A 17 -2.97 17.02 21.83
CA PRO A 17 -3.16 16.50 23.17
C PRO A 17 -3.05 14.97 23.24
N ALA A 18 -2.52 14.46 24.35
CA ALA A 18 -2.25 13.03 24.53
C ALA A 18 -3.52 12.16 24.40
N SER A 19 -4.68 12.66 24.84
CA SER A 19 -5.96 11.98 24.72
C SER A 19 -6.33 11.71 23.26
N LEU A 20 -6.22 12.73 22.40
CA LEU A 20 -6.49 12.61 20.96
C LEU A 20 -5.46 11.69 20.28
N ARG A 21 -4.18 11.82 20.60
CA ARG A 21 -3.16 10.92 20.03
C ARG A 21 -3.46 9.45 20.29
N ARG A 22 -3.81 9.09 21.53
CA ARG A 22 -4.17 7.71 21.89
C ARG A 22 -5.45 7.24 21.21
N GLN A 23 -6.46 8.11 21.12
CA GLN A 23 -7.73 7.77 20.47
C GLN A 23 -7.56 7.47 18.96
N TYR A 24 -6.64 8.17 18.30
CA TYR A 24 -6.39 8.04 16.86
C TYR A 24 -5.12 7.26 16.51
N CYS A 25 -4.55 6.52 17.48
CA CYS A 25 -3.34 5.69 17.30
C CYS A 25 -2.17 6.46 16.66
N MET A 26 -1.96 7.70 17.11
CA MET A 26 -0.86 8.56 16.67
C MET A 26 0.32 8.44 17.64
N ASP A 27 1.18 7.47 17.38
CA ASP A 27 2.41 7.25 18.14
C ASP A 27 3.59 8.04 17.58
N GLU A 28 4.65 8.16 18.37
CA GLU A 28 5.90 8.79 17.94
C GLU A 28 6.44 8.11 16.67
N GLY A 29 6.84 8.91 15.68
CA GLY A 29 7.34 8.42 14.39
C GLY A 29 6.26 7.96 13.40
N SER A 30 4.98 8.00 13.76
CA SER A 30 3.89 7.68 12.82
C SER A 30 3.88 8.65 11.64
N LEU A 31 3.68 8.12 10.43
CA LEU A 31 3.43 8.94 9.26
C LEU A 31 1.99 9.44 9.28
N ILE A 32 1.80 10.72 8.98
CA ILE A 32 0.49 11.37 8.94
C ILE A 32 0.43 12.25 7.69
N VAL A 33 -0.67 12.16 6.95
CA VAL A 33 -0.97 13.07 5.85
C VAL A 33 -1.70 14.28 6.42
N ALA A 34 -1.24 15.48 6.05
CA ALA A 34 -1.92 16.74 6.33
C ALA A 34 -2.56 17.28 5.05
N GLU A 35 -3.89 17.35 5.02
CA GLU A 35 -4.67 17.78 3.87
C GLU A 35 -5.45 19.06 4.17
N PRO A 36 -5.45 20.07 3.28
CA PRO A 36 -6.32 21.22 3.42
C PRO A 36 -7.77 20.84 3.13
N THR A 37 -8.69 21.24 3.99
CA THR A 37 -10.15 21.16 3.80
C THR A 37 -10.80 22.52 4.09
N PRO A 38 -12.05 22.76 3.66
CA PRO A 38 -12.76 24.01 3.98
C PRO A 38 -12.83 24.32 5.49
N GLU A 39 -12.84 23.28 6.33
CA GLU A 39 -12.94 23.36 7.78
C GLU A 39 -11.57 23.49 8.47
N GLY A 40 -10.46 23.26 7.76
CA GLY A 40 -9.11 23.37 8.32
C GLY A 40 -8.11 22.38 7.73
N ILE A 41 -7.32 21.75 8.60
CA ILE A 41 -6.33 20.73 8.22
C ILE A 41 -6.82 19.37 8.72
N LEU A 42 -7.07 18.45 7.80
CA LEU A 42 -7.37 17.06 8.12
C LEU A 42 -6.07 16.28 8.28
N LEU A 43 -5.90 15.63 9.42
CA LEU A 43 -4.77 14.75 9.71
C LEU A 43 -5.21 13.29 9.62
N ARG A 44 -4.56 12.51 8.75
CA ARG A 44 -4.89 11.09 8.54
C ARG A 44 -3.65 10.22 8.76
N PRO A 45 -3.72 9.15 9.57
CA PRO A 45 -2.62 8.19 9.66
C PRO A 45 -2.25 7.63 8.28
N ALA A 46 -0.96 7.41 8.06
CA ALA A 46 -0.42 6.83 6.83
C ALA A 46 0.65 5.79 7.13
N VAL A 47 0.89 4.94 6.13
CA VAL A 47 1.96 3.96 6.11
C VAL A 47 2.74 4.10 4.80
N ALA A 48 4.06 3.96 4.87
CA ALA A 48 4.89 3.87 3.69
C ALA A 48 5.08 2.39 3.36
N LEU A 49 4.58 1.95 2.21
CA LEU A 49 4.76 0.60 1.71
C LEU A 49 5.75 0.64 0.53
N PRO A 50 6.73 -0.27 0.47
CA PRO A 50 7.57 -0.40 -0.71
C PRO A 50 6.69 -0.80 -1.91
N VAL A 51 6.91 -0.15 -3.05
CA VAL A 51 6.27 -0.55 -4.32
C VAL A 51 7.19 -1.52 -5.04
N GLU A 52 6.78 -2.77 -5.13
CA GLU A 52 7.51 -3.78 -5.90
C GLU A 52 7.16 -3.64 -7.38
N THR A 53 8.17 -3.39 -8.22
CA THR A 53 8.00 -3.29 -9.66
C THR A 53 8.45 -4.59 -10.31
N TYR A 54 7.48 -5.32 -10.88
CA TYR A 54 7.74 -6.59 -11.54
C TYR A 54 7.66 -6.45 -13.06
N SER A 55 8.61 -7.08 -13.74
CA SER A 55 8.58 -7.28 -15.18
C SER A 55 7.40 -8.18 -15.59
N PRO A 56 6.95 -8.13 -16.86
CA PRO A 56 5.89 -9.02 -17.34
C PRO A 56 6.19 -10.50 -17.12
N ILE A 57 7.46 -10.92 -17.25
CA ILE A 57 7.86 -12.32 -17.05
C ILE A 57 7.73 -12.74 -15.59
N GLN A 58 8.17 -11.91 -14.64
CA GLN A 58 8.01 -12.19 -13.20
C GLN A 58 6.54 -12.28 -12.80
N LYS A 59 5.68 -11.41 -13.36
CA LYS A 59 4.23 -11.49 -13.14
C LYS A 59 3.65 -12.82 -13.65
N ALA A 60 4.10 -13.28 -14.82
CA ALA A 60 3.69 -14.55 -15.38
C ALA A 60 4.14 -15.74 -14.52
N GLU A 61 5.38 -15.72 -14.01
CA GLU A 61 5.88 -16.73 -13.07
C GLU A 61 5.03 -16.77 -11.79
N PHE A 62 4.67 -15.61 -11.22
CA PHE A 62 3.81 -15.57 -10.04
C PHE A 62 2.41 -16.13 -10.29
N LEU A 63 1.82 -15.83 -11.44
CA LEU A 63 0.50 -16.37 -11.81
C LEU A 63 0.52 -17.90 -11.86
N LEU A 64 1.57 -18.49 -12.43
CA LEU A 64 1.71 -19.95 -12.49
C LEU A 64 2.05 -20.56 -11.13
N ASN A 65 2.93 -19.93 -10.35
CA ASN A 65 3.38 -20.46 -9.06
C ASN A 65 2.30 -20.40 -7.97
N ASN A 66 1.34 -19.47 -8.09
CA ASN A 66 0.24 -19.34 -7.14
C ASN A 66 -1.06 -20.04 -7.59
N ALA A 67 -1.09 -20.65 -8.79
CA ALA A 67 -2.24 -21.41 -9.24
C ALA A 67 -2.32 -22.75 -8.50
N VAL A 68 -3.39 -22.95 -7.72
CA VAL A 68 -3.56 -24.13 -6.85
C VAL A 68 -4.47 -25.17 -7.50
N SER A 69 -5.52 -24.72 -8.18
CA SER A 69 -6.47 -25.59 -8.88
C SER A 69 -6.28 -25.57 -10.41
N ASP A 70 -6.88 -26.53 -11.10
CA ASP A 70 -6.92 -26.56 -12.56
C ASP A 70 -7.62 -25.32 -13.14
N ASP A 71 -8.63 -24.79 -12.43
CA ASP A 71 -9.31 -23.55 -12.78
C ASP A 71 -8.36 -22.35 -12.68
N ASP A 72 -7.62 -22.25 -11.57
CA ASP A 72 -6.60 -21.20 -11.38
C ASP A 72 -5.52 -21.28 -12.45
N MET A 73 -5.12 -22.49 -12.83
CA MET A 73 -4.10 -22.70 -13.85
C MET A 73 -4.57 -22.23 -15.23
N ARG A 74 -5.82 -22.55 -15.62
CA ARG A 74 -6.40 -22.06 -16.87
C ARG A 74 -6.48 -20.54 -16.89
N TRP A 75 -6.92 -19.94 -15.79
CA TRP A 75 -6.98 -18.50 -15.64
C TRP A 75 -5.59 -17.85 -15.75
N ALA A 76 -4.58 -18.39 -15.05
CA ALA A 76 -3.20 -17.91 -15.11
C ALA A 76 -2.65 -17.95 -16.54
N GLU A 77 -2.85 -19.05 -17.27
CA GLU A 77 -2.39 -19.16 -18.66
C GLU A 77 -3.08 -18.15 -19.60
N GLU A 78 -4.36 -17.87 -19.40
CA GLU A 78 -5.08 -16.84 -20.16
C GLU A 78 -4.53 -15.43 -19.88
N GLU A 79 -4.27 -15.09 -18.62
CA GLU A 79 -3.68 -13.80 -18.24
C GLU A 79 -2.28 -13.62 -18.84
N ILE A 80 -1.45 -14.67 -18.83
CA ILE A 80 -0.11 -14.66 -19.43
C ILE A 80 -0.19 -14.42 -20.95
N ARG A 81 -1.13 -15.06 -21.64
CA ARG A 81 -1.37 -14.83 -23.08
C ARG A 81 -1.81 -13.38 -23.35
N LYS A 82 -2.63 -12.78 -22.48
CA LYS A 82 -3.02 -11.35 -22.59
C LYS A 82 -1.83 -10.40 -22.42
N MET A 83 -0.81 -10.80 -21.65
CA MET A 83 0.46 -10.07 -21.54
C MET A 83 1.37 -10.25 -22.77
N GLY A 84 0.98 -11.05 -23.76
CA GLY A 84 1.77 -11.33 -24.96
C GLY A 84 2.89 -12.37 -24.75
N LEU A 85 2.80 -13.14 -23.67
CA LEU A 85 3.78 -14.17 -23.30
C LEU A 85 3.23 -15.57 -23.58
N ASP A 86 4.11 -16.54 -23.85
CA ASP A 86 3.76 -17.95 -23.96
C ASP A 86 3.86 -18.62 -22.57
N PRO A 87 2.76 -19.14 -22.00
CA PRO A 87 2.78 -19.82 -20.70
C PRO A 87 3.75 -21.01 -20.63
N ASN A 88 4.00 -21.69 -21.75
CA ASN A 88 4.94 -22.82 -21.78
C ASN A 88 6.40 -22.36 -21.68
N ALA A 89 6.74 -21.22 -22.30
CA ALA A 89 8.07 -20.61 -22.19
C ALA A 89 8.35 -20.09 -20.77
N VAL A 90 7.33 -19.55 -20.08
CA VAL A 90 7.46 -19.10 -18.69
C VAL A 90 7.72 -20.29 -17.74
N ARG A 91 7.11 -21.47 -18.00
CA ARG A 91 7.33 -22.68 -17.20
C ARG A 91 8.72 -23.29 -17.33
N SER A 92 9.40 -23.12 -18.48
CA SER A 92 10.75 -23.66 -18.66
C SER A 92 11.79 -22.87 -17.90
N ASP A 93 11.60 -21.55 -17.80
CA ASP A 93 12.55 -20.65 -17.12
C ASP A 93 12.44 -20.72 -15.59
N ALA A 94 11.27 -21.13 -15.05
CA ALA A 94 11.07 -21.30 -13.61
C ALA A 94 11.73 -22.57 -13.00
N LYS A 95 12.42 -23.39 -13.81
CA LYS A 95 13.04 -24.66 -13.39
C LYS A 95 14.57 -24.59 -13.19
N GLU A 96 15.17 -23.42 -13.33
CA GLU A 96 16.60 -23.16 -13.04
C GLU A 96 16.79 -22.35 -11.75
#